data_AF-A0A756I1Y7-F1
#
_entry.id   AF-A0A756I1Y7-F1
#
_cell.length_a   1.000
_cell.length_b   1.000
_cell.length_c   1.000
_cell.angle_alpha   90.00
_cell.angle_beta   90.00
_cell.angle_gamma   90.00
#
_symmetry.space_group_name_H-M   'P 1'
#
loop_
_entity.id
_entity.type
_entity.pdbx_description
1 polymer ?
#
loop_
_entity_poly.entity_id
_entity_poly.type
_entity_poly.pdbx_seq_one_letter_code
_entity_poly.pdbx_strand_id
1 'polypeptide(L)'
;MASIDFIPDRLNVRPVVWRGFTVGELGVAALCGSGLGLVTAVFVAPLAGWIAFPMLAIMMPLPVTWLSGDWLTRYKRNKPDNYLWQHFTLQLARATGSTEGSCRYGGYRFFTDCPCREIRRTGRHR
;
A
#
# COMPACT_ATOMS: atom_id res chain seq x y z
N MET A 1 4.58 -14.51 37.31
CA MET A 1 4.78 -14.39 35.86
C MET A 1 4.12 -13.10 35.43
N ALA A 2 4.89 -12.05 35.12
CA ALA A 2 4.32 -10.75 34.80
C ALA A 2 3.72 -10.78 33.39
N SER A 3 2.39 -10.87 33.30
CA SER A 3 1.66 -10.66 32.05
C SER A 3 1.62 -9.16 31.76
N ILE A 4 2.30 -8.73 30.71
CA ILE A 4 2.22 -7.36 30.22
C ILE A 4 0.83 -7.18 29.61
N ASP A 5 -0.04 -6.41 30.27
CA ASP A 5 -1.44 -6.16 29.84
C ASP A 5 -1.55 -5.37 28.53
N PHE A 6 -0.46 -4.72 28.10
CA PHE A 6 -0.45 -3.86 26.91
C PHE A 6 0.76 -4.14 26.03
N ILE A 7 0.54 -4.83 24.91
CA ILE A 7 1.50 -4.84 23.81
C ILE A 7 1.54 -3.41 23.21
N PRO A 8 2.72 -2.79 23.06
CA PRO A 8 2.81 -1.48 22.43
C PRO A 8 2.41 -1.60 20.94
N ASP A 9 1.51 -0.72 20.48
CA ASP A 9 1.02 -0.70 19.08
C ASP A 9 2.15 -0.70 18.05
N ARG A 10 3.30 -0.12 18.39
CA ARG A 10 4.51 -0.08 17.55
C ARG A 10 5.04 -1.47 17.19
N LEU A 11 4.82 -2.47 18.05
CA LEU A 11 5.24 -3.86 17.79
C LEU A 11 4.37 -4.52 16.70
N ASN A 12 3.15 -4.02 16.51
CA ASN A 12 2.21 -4.50 15.49
C ASN A 12 2.31 -3.72 14.17
N VAL A 13 3.16 -2.68 14.10
CA VAL A 13 3.35 -1.88 12.88
C VAL A 13 4.34 -2.59 11.96
N ARG A 14 4.03 -2.63 10.67
CA ARG A 14 4.95 -3.17 9.66
C ARG A 14 6.25 -2.35 9.64
N PRO A 15 7.43 -2.97 9.74
CA PRO A 15 8.69 -2.24 9.78
C PRO A 15 8.97 -1.55 8.44
N VAL A 16 9.63 -0.40 8.53
CA VAL A 16 10.21 0.27 7.36
C VAL A 16 11.51 -0.44 6.98
N VAL A 17 11.65 -0.78 5.70
CA VAL A 17 12.80 -1.50 5.15
C VAL A 17 13.72 -0.56 4.40
N TRP A 18 13.18 0.34 3.58
CA TRP A 18 13.98 1.18 2.71
C TRP A 18 13.35 2.55 2.45
N ARG A 19 14.08 3.65 2.70
CA ARG A 19 13.62 5.05 2.49
C ARG A 19 12.17 5.34 2.93
N GLY A 20 11.72 4.76 4.06
CA GLY A 20 10.35 4.94 4.56
C GLY A 20 9.28 4.03 3.95
N PHE A 21 9.66 3.10 3.06
CA PHE A 21 8.80 2.03 2.55
C PHE A 21 8.76 0.84 3.51
N THR A 22 7.56 0.30 3.70
CA THR A 22 7.36 -1.06 4.21
C THR A 22 7.54 -2.08 3.08
N VAL A 23 7.70 -3.37 3.43
CA VAL A 23 7.86 -4.45 2.44
C VAL A 23 6.77 -4.44 1.36
N GLY A 24 5.51 -4.25 1.76
CA GLY A 24 4.38 -4.25 0.84
C GLY A 24 4.40 -3.07 -0.12
N GLU A 25 4.75 -1.88 0.37
CA GLU A 25 4.80 -0.67 -0.46
C GLU A 25 6.00 -0.68 -1.41
N LEU A 26 7.15 -1.19 -0.95
CA LEU A 26 8.32 -1.41 -1.80
C LEU A 26 8.00 -2.41 -2.92
N GLY A 27 7.30 -3.50 -2.59
CA GLY A 27 6.87 -4.49 -3.57
C GLY A 27 5.92 -3.91 -4.63
N VAL A 28 4.95 -3.09 -4.22
CA VAL A 28 4.04 -2.40 -5.16
C VAL A 28 4.81 -1.40 -6.03
N ALA A 29 5.74 -0.62 -5.44
CA ALA A 29 6.57 0.31 -6.19
C ALA A 29 7.47 -0.41 -7.20
N ALA A 30 8.04 -1.56 -6.83
CA ALA A 30 8.82 -2.39 -7.73
C ALA A 30 7.97 -2.96 -8.87
N LEU A 31 6.75 -3.43 -8.58
CA LEU A 31 5.82 -3.94 -9.59
C LEU A 31 5.41 -2.83 -10.57
N CYS A 32 5.08 -1.64 -10.08
CA CYS A 32 4.84 -0.47 -10.92
C CYS A 32 6.07 -0.13 -11.77
N GLY A 33 7.28 -0.21 -11.19
CA GLY A 33 8.52 0.03 -11.92
C GLY A 33 8.79 -0.98 -13.03
N SER A 34 8.52 -2.26 -12.79
CA SER A 34 8.60 -3.30 -13.84
C SER A 34 7.55 -3.09 -14.92
N GLY A 35 6.33 -2.71 -14.55
CA GLY A 35 5.27 -2.36 -15.51
C GLY A 35 5.66 -1.16 -16.39
N LEU A 36 6.20 -0.09 -15.79
CA LEU A 36 6.77 1.04 -16.52
C LEU A 36 7.92 0.60 -17.42
N GLY A 37 8.78 -0.30 -16.93
CA GLY A 37 9.84 -0.93 -17.71
C GLY A 37 9.33 -1.60 -18.99
N LEU A 38 8.26 -2.39 -18.88
CA LEU A 38 7.64 -3.03 -20.04
C LEU A 38 7.04 -2.01 -21.01
N VAL A 39 6.37 -0.97 -20.52
CA VAL A 39 5.83 0.11 -21.37
C VAL A 39 6.97 0.83 -22.10
N THR A 40 8.04 1.19 -21.40
CA THR A 40 9.23 1.80 -22.02
C THR A 40 9.91 0.86 -23.01
N ALA A 41 9.89 -0.45 -22.74
CA ALA A 41 10.45 -1.46 -23.63
C ALA A 41 9.73 -1.52 -24.97
N VAL A 42 8.40 -1.28 -25.03
CA VAL A 42 7.68 -1.22 -26.31
C VAL A 42 8.21 -0.10 -27.20
N PHE A 43 8.55 1.06 -26.61
CA PHE A 43 9.12 2.19 -27.36
C PHE A 43 10.59 1.98 -27.74
N VAL A 44 11.36 1.24 -26.93
CA VAL A 44 12.79 0.97 -27.16
C VAL A 44 13.02 -0.29 -28.00
N ALA A 45 12.04 -1.20 -28.08
CA ALA A 45 12.11 -2.46 -28.82
C ALA A 45 12.48 -2.29 -30.31
N PRO A 46 12.06 -1.24 -31.04
CA PRO A 46 12.50 -1.02 -32.42
C PRO A 46 14.02 -0.82 -32.55
N LEU A 47 14.70 -0.37 -31.49
CA LEU A 47 16.15 -0.08 -31.49
C LEU A 47 16.97 -1.25 -30.93
N ALA A 48 16.53 -1.84 -29.82
CA ALA A 48 17.29 -2.86 -29.09
C ALA A 48 16.75 -4.29 -29.26
N GLY A 49 15.65 -4.46 -29.99
CA GLY A 49 14.99 -5.75 -30.21
C GLY A 49 14.34 -6.31 -28.95
N TRP A 50 14.13 -7.63 -28.95
CA TRP A 50 13.41 -8.36 -27.88
C TRP A 50 14.10 -8.29 -26.51
N ILE A 51 15.41 -8.05 -26.48
CA ILE A 51 16.24 -7.97 -25.27
C ILE A 51 15.83 -6.78 -24.39
N ALA A 52 15.20 -5.75 -24.97
CA ALA A 52 14.73 -4.57 -24.24
C ALA A 52 13.71 -4.93 -23.15
N PHE A 53 12.87 -5.95 -23.35
CA PHE A 53 11.82 -6.34 -22.41
C PHE A 53 12.36 -6.83 -21.05
N PRO A 54 13.19 -7.90 -20.99
CA PRO A 54 13.73 -8.36 -19.71
C PRO A 54 14.68 -7.34 -19.06
N MET A 55 15.48 -6.62 -19.86
CA MET A 55 16.40 -5.60 -19.36
C MET A 55 15.66 -4.46 -18.64
N LEU A 56 14.68 -3.86 -19.30
CA LEU A 56 13.96 -2.71 -18.73
C LEU A 56 13.00 -3.14 -17.62
N ALA A 57 12.41 -4.33 -17.68
CA ALA A 57 11.56 -4.84 -16.60
C ALA A 57 12.32 -5.04 -15.28
N ILE A 58 13.61 -5.41 -15.34
CA ILE A 58 14.47 -5.60 -14.17
C ILE A 58 15.16 -4.30 -13.74
N MET A 59 15.60 -3.45 -14.68
CA MET A 59 16.30 -2.21 -14.35
C MET A 59 15.37 -1.08 -13.86
N MET A 60 14.18 -0.91 -14.43
CA MET A 60 13.30 0.23 -14.11
C MET A 60 12.74 0.30 -12.67
N PRO A 61 12.56 -0.80 -11.93
CA PRO A 61 12.24 -0.74 -10.51
C PRO A 61 13.23 0.09 -9.66
N LEU A 62 14.51 0.10 -10.00
CA LEU A 62 15.54 0.81 -9.24
C LEU A 62 15.33 2.34 -9.23
N PRO A 63 15.29 3.05 -10.38
CA PRO A 63 15.05 4.48 -10.39
C PRO A 63 13.65 4.82 -9.87
N VAL A 64 12.64 3.98 -10.16
CA VAL A 64 11.26 4.22 -9.71
C VAL A 64 11.15 4.18 -8.19
N THR A 65 11.70 3.16 -7.54
CA THR A 65 11.72 3.09 -6.07
C THR A 65 12.53 4.23 -5.47
N TRP A 66 13.66 4.60 -6.08
CA TRP A 66 14.54 5.65 -5.57
C TRP A 66 13.90 7.03 -5.57
N LEU A 67 13.21 7.40 -6.65
CA LEU A 67 12.50 8.67 -6.76
C LEU A 67 11.21 8.68 -5.92
N SER A 68 10.48 7.56 -5.90
CA SER A 68 9.22 7.47 -5.15
C SER A 68 9.41 7.45 -3.64
N GLY A 69 10.57 7.05 -3.11
CA GLY A 69 10.82 6.98 -1.67
C GLY A 69 10.70 8.32 -0.94
N ASP A 70 11.33 9.37 -1.47
CA ASP A 70 11.21 10.71 -0.88
C ASP A 70 9.79 11.25 -1.01
N TRP A 71 9.16 11.01 -2.15
CA TRP A 71 7.80 11.45 -2.42
C TRP A 71 6.80 10.78 -1.47
N LEU A 72 6.90 9.46 -1.28
CA LEU A 72 6.03 8.71 -0.39
C LEU A 72 6.28 9.08 1.08
N THR A 73 7.53 9.32 1.47
CA THR A 73 7.86 9.77 2.83
C THR A 73 7.26 11.14 3.12
N ARG A 74 7.28 12.06 2.14
CA ARG A 74 6.60 13.37 2.26
C ARG A 74 5.08 13.20 2.32
N TYR A 75 4.51 12.33 1.49
CA TYR A 75 3.07 12.05 1.48
C TYR A 75 2.58 11.43 2.80
N LYS A 76 3.39 10.56 3.41
CA LYS A 76 3.12 9.95 4.72
C LYS A 76 3.30 10.90 5.91
N ARG A 77 3.82 12.12 5.72
CA ARG A 77 3.99 13.07 6.85
C ARG A 77 2.65 13.39 7.48
N ASN A 78 2.61 13.39 8.81
CA ASN A 78 1.43 13.69 9.63
C ASN A 78 0.22 12.76 9.38
N LYS A 79 0.44 11.60 8.74
CA LYS A 79 -0.59 10.56 8.56
C LYS A 79 -0.34 9.41 9.54
N PRO A 80 -1.41 8.75 10.03
CA PRO A 80 -1.28 7.61 10.93
C PRO A 80 -0.60 6.41 10.25
N ASP A 81 -0.09 5.49 11.07
CA ASP A 81 0.55 4.26 10.57
C ASP A 81 -0.44 3.45 9.71
N ASN A 82 0.05 2.84 8.63
CA ASN A 82 -0.73 2.02 7.68
C ASN A 82 -1.85 2.78 6.91
N TYR A 83 -1.81 4.12 6.87
CA TYR A 83 -2.80 4.96 6.19
C TYR A 83 -3.06 4.58 4.72
N LEU A 84 -2.01 4.28 3.94
CA LEU A 84 -2.12 3.96 2.52
C LEU A 84 -2.96 2.69 2.27
N TRP A 85 -2.72 1.64 3.05
CA TRP A 85 -3.42 0.36 2.89
C TRP A 85 -4.90 0.48 3.30
N GLN A 86 -5.16 1.23 4.37
CA GLN A 86 -6.52 1.56 4.79
C GLN A 86 -7.24 2.36 3.70
N HIS A 87 -6.60 3.40 3.17
CA HIS A 87 -7.20 4.21 2.11
C HIS A 87 -7.52 3.38 0.85
N PHE A 88 -6.58 2.54 0.41
CA PHE A 88 -6.81 1.66 -0.75
C PHE A 88 -7.97 0.69 -0.53
N THR A 89 -8.04 0.07 0.66
CA THR A 89 -9.12 -0.86 1.01
C THR A 89 -10.49 -0.15 1.03
N LEU A 90 -10.54 1.10 1.50
CA LEU A 90 -11.75 1.92 1.48
C LEU A 90 -12.19 2.25 0.05
N GLN A 91 -11.26 2.62 -0.82
CA GLN A 91 -11.58 2.91 -2.21
C GLN A 91 -12.07 1.65 -2.94
N LEU A 92 -11.42 0.50 -2.69
CA LEU A 92 -11.86 -0.78 -3.25
C LEU A 92 -13.26 -1.16 -2.75
N ALA A 93 -13.54 -1.00 -1.46
CA ALA A 93 -14.86 -1.26 -0.89
C ALA A 93 -15.94 -0.36 -1.52
N ARG A 94 -15.62 0.92 -1.80
CA ARG A 94 -16.53 1.84 -2.51
C ARG A 94 -16.75 1.43 -3.96
N ALA A 95 -15.71 1.00 -4.65
CA ALA A 95 -15.79 0.60 -6.06
C ALA A 95 -16.56 -0.73 -6.24
N THR A 96 -16.36 -1.70 -5.34
CA THR A 96 -16.98 -3.04 -5.44
C THR A 96 -18.32 -3.12 -4.70
N GLY A 97 -18.70 -2.14 -3.89
CA GLY A 97 -19.89 -2.19 -3.03
C GLY A 97 -19.81 -3.24 -1.90
N SER A 98 -18.68 -3.96 -1.78
CA SER A 98 -18.47 -4.99 -0.77
C SER A 98 -17.88 -4.39 0.51
N THR A 99 -18.63 -4.53 1.60
CA THR A 99 -18.25 -4.01 2.93
C THR A 99 -17.35 -4.96 3.73
N GLU A 100 -17.13 -6.19 3.26
CA GLU A 100 -16.45 -7.24 4.04
C GLU A 100 -14.95 -6.96 4.26
N GLY A 101 -14.26 -6.46 3.22
CA GLY A 101 -12.82 -6.18 3.29
C GLY A 101 -12.47 -4.99 4.19
N SER A 102 -13.36 -3.99 4.21
CA SER A 102 -13.24 -2.78 5.03
C SER A 102 -13.40 -3.07 6.54
N CYS A 103 -14.29 -4.00 6.92
CA CYS A 103 -14.44 -4.45 8.30
C CYS A 103 -13.25 -5.25 8.82
N ARG A 104 -12.60 -6.05 7.95
CA ARG A 104 -11.54 -6.99 8.32
C ARG A 104 -10.18 -6.35 8.58
N TYR A 105 -9.86 -5.26 7.87
CA TYR A 105 -8.61 -4.50 8.08
C TYR A 105 -8.76 -3.32 9.05
N GLY A 106 -9.93 -3.19 9.70
CA GLY A 106 -10.32 -2.09 10.58
C GLY A 106 -9.54 -2.03 11.90
N GLY A 107 -8.30 -1.56 11.84
CA GLY A 107 -7.71 -0.79 12.93
C GLY A 107 -8.58 0.45 13.16
N TYR A 108 -9.13 0.54 14.36
CA TYR A 108 -10.36 1.23 14.80
C TYR A 108 -10.41 2.76 14.66
N ARG A 109 -9.43 3.41 14.03
CA ARG A 109 -9.04 4.73 14.53
C ARG A 109 -9.17 5.93 13.58
N PHE A 110 -9.32 5.80 12.26
CA PHE A 110 -9.07 6.99 11.41
C PHE A 110 -10.01 7.34 10.25
N PHE A 111 -10.94 6.49 9.80
CA PHE A 111 -11.93 6.88 8.79
C PHE A 111 -13.35 6.74 9.31
N THR A 112 -14.01 7.87 9.57
CA THR A 112 -15.38 7.94 10.11
C THR A 112 -16.45 7.53 9.11
N ASP A 113 -16.13 7.55 7.81
CA ASP A 113 -17.09 7.48 6.70
C ASP A 113 -17.19 6.07 6.09
N CYS A 114 -16.94 5.05 6.91
CA CYS A 114 -16.98 3.67 6.49
C CYS A 114 -18.43 3.13 6.58
N PRO A 115 -19.03 2.59 5.50
CA PRO A 115 -20.42 2.10 5.51
C PRO A 115 -20.65 0.96 6.53
N CYS A 116 -19.61 0.22 6.86
CA CYS A 116 -19.66 -0.81 7.90
C CYS A 116 -19.88 -0.30 9.33
N ARG A 117 -19.60 0.98 9.61
CA ARG A 117 -19.94 1.62 10.89
C ARG A 117 -21.45 1.70 11.08
N GLU A 118 -22.19 1.93 9.99
CA GLU A 118 -23.66 2.03 9.99
C GLU A 118 -24.31 0.66 10.23
N ILE A 119 -23.82 -0.38 9.56
CA ILE A 119 -24.30 -1.78 9.68
C ILE A 119 -24.17 -2.32 11.11
N ARG A 120 -23.12 -1.94 11.86
CA ARG A 120 -22.94 -2.44 13.23
C ARG A 120 -23.70 -1.62 14.28
N ARG A 121 -24.02 -0.34 14.02
CA ARG A 121 -24.87 0.46 14.91
C ARG A 121 -26.29 -0.10 14.97
N THR A 122 -26.83 -0.50 13.83
CA THR A 122 -28.19 -1.06 13.74
C THR A 122 -28.29 -2.46 14.36
N GLY A 123 -27.20 -3.22 14.42
CA GLY A 123 -27.14 -4.55 15.05
C GLY A 123 -26.88 -4.56 16.57
N ARG A 124 -26.45 -3.45 17.18
CA ARG A 124 -26.16 -3.38 18.64
C ARG A 124 -27.32 -2.83 19.48
N HIS A 125 -28.38 -2.37 18.82
CA HIS A 125 -29.61 -1.84 19.45
C HIS A 125 -30.82 -2.77 19.33
N ARG A 126 -30.61 -4.05 18.98
CA ARG A 126 -31.62 -5.12 19.08
C ARG A 126 -31.19 -6.15 20.10
#